data_AF-A0A3D5X7R6-F1
#
_entry.id   AF-A0A3D5X7R6-F1
#
_cell.length_a   1.000
_cell.length_b   1.000
_cell.length_c   1.000
_cell.angle_alpha   90.00
_cell.angle_beta   90.00
_cell.angle_gamma   90.00
#
_symmetry.space_group_name_H-M   'P 1'
#
loop_
_entity.id
_entity.type
_entity.pdbx_description
1 polymer ?
#
loop_
_entity_poly.entity_id
_entity_poly.type
_entity_poly.pdbx_seq_one_letter_code
_entity_poly.pdbx_strand_id
1 'polypeptide(L)'
;MHFFNLIFAPFVFIVKQIFLYSYNLTGNYGLSIVLLSFAVSLLLLPIFILIEKTKRRNDAIRQRMKPLADEIKRCYKGQERYYYLKTLNRQHGYSPLKALIPILSLLVQIPFFIAAYQFLEGYPLLEGVSFLFIKDLSAPDALLGPVNILPIVM
;
A
#
# COMPACT_ATOMS: atom_id res chain seq x y z
N MET A 1 10.25 3.85 -21.86
CA MET A 1 8.81 3.53 -21.94
C MET A 1 8.54 2.01 -22.08
N HIS A 2 9.25 1.24 -22.92
CA HIS A 2 8.94 -0.21 -23.11
C HIS A 2 9.19 -1.13 -21.91
N PHE A 3 10.25 -0.91 -21.11
CA PHE A 3 10.58 -1.79 -19.98
C PHE A 3 9.57 -1.73 -18.83
N PHE A 4 9.07 -0.53 -18.52
CA PHE A 4 8.09 -0.33 -17.45
C PHE A 4 6.76 -1.03 -17.79
N ASN A 5 6.28 -0.86 -19.02
CA ASN A 5 5.06 -1.55 -19.49
C ASN A 5 5.19 -3.07 -19.44
N LEU A 6 6.38 -3.64 -19.68
CA LEU A 6 6.58 -5.09 -19.62
C LEU A 6 6.46 -5.65 -18.20
N ILE A 7 6.92 -4.92 -17.19
CA ILE A 7 6.84 -5.32 -15.78
C ILE A 7 5.40 -5.24 -15.27
N PHE A 8 4.66 -4.19 -15.63
CA PHE A 8 3.29 -3.97 -15.15
C PHE A 8 2.22 -4.64 -16.01
N ALA A 9 2.53 -5.09 -17.22
CA ALA A 9 1.62 -5.82 -18.11
C ALA A 9 0.81 -6.94 -17.42
N PRO A 10 1.41 -7.87 -16.64
CA PRO A 10 0.63 -8.91 -15.96
C PRO A 10 -0.33 -8.33 -14.91
N PHE A 11 0.06 -7.26 -14.21
CA PHE A 11 -0.79 -6.60 -13.22
C PHE A 11 -1.96 -5.86 -13.91
N VAL A 12 -1.68 -5.16 -15.01
CA VAL A 12 -2.70 -4.49 -15.84
C VAL A 12 -3.69 -5.50 -16.39
N PHE A 13 -3.21 -6.67 -16.82
CA PHE A 13 -4.08 -7.75 -17.28
C PHE A 13 -5.03 -8.24 -16.17
N ILE A 14 -4.51 -8.49 -14.97
CA ILE A 14 -5.33 -8.90 -13.81
C ILE A 14 -6.38 -7.82 -13.50
N VAL A 15 -5.96 -6.55 -13.40
CA VAL A 15 -6.86 -5.43 -13.12
C VAL A 15 -7.96 -5.31 -14.18
N LYS A 16 -7.60 -5.41 -15.46
CA LYS A 16 -8.55 -5.38 -16.58
C LYS A 16 -9.58 -6.50 -16.47
N GLN A 17 -9.17 -7.73 -16.18
CA GLN A 17 -10.10 -8.86 -16.06
C GLN A 17 -11.09 -8.66 -14.90
N ILE A 18 -10.59 -8.21 -13.75
CA ILE A 18 -11.44 -7.92 -12.59
C ILE A 18 -12.43 -6.79 -12.94
N PHE A 19 -11.96 -5.72 -13.59
CA PHE A 19 -12.81 -4.60 -13.98
C PHE A 19 -13.91 -4.99 -14.95
N LEU A 20 -13.58 -5.75 -16.00
CA LEU A 20 -14.56 -6.23 -16.98
C LEU A 20 -15.61 -7.15 -16.33
N TYR A 21 -15.18 -8.02 -15.42
CA TYR A 21 -16.11 -8.87 -14.68
C TYR A 21 -17.05 -8.04 -13.78
N SER A 22 -16.51 -7.07 -13.05
CA SER A 22 -17.30 -6.13 -12.23
C SER A 22 -18.29 -5.33 -13.07
N TYR A 23 -17.90 -4.92 -14.27
CA TYR A 23 -18.78 -4.20 -15.20
C TYR A 23 -19.89 -5.09 -15.74
N ASN A 24 -19.61 -6.33 -16.11
CA ASN A 24 -20.64 -7.28 -16.53
C ASN A 24 -21.67 -7.56 -15.43
N LEU A 25 -21.26 -7.51 -14.15
CA LEU A 25 -22.17 -7.69 -13.02
C LEU A 25 -23.01 -6.44 -12.72
N THR A 26 -22.44 -5.25 -12.88
CA THR A 26 -23.06 -4.02 -12.36
C THR A 26 -23.63 -3.09 -13.42
N GLY A 27 -23.13 -3.16 -14.66
CA GLY A 27 -23.50 -2.27 -15.76
C GLY A 27 -23.14 -0.80 -15.57
N ASN A 28 -22.39 -0.46 -14.50
CA ASN A 28 -22.04 0.91 -14.15
C ASN A 28 -20.53 1.00 -13.87
N TYR A 29 -19.82 1.85 -14.61
CA TYR A 29 -18.37 1.98 -14.50
C TYR A 29 -17.89 2.43 -13.11
N GLY A 30 -18.60 3.35 -12.45
CA GLY A 30 -18.21 3.82 -11.11
C GLY A 30 -18.32 2.73 -10.05
N LEU A 31 -19.40 1.94 -10.07
CA LEU A 31 -19.52 0.77 -9.18
C LEU A 31 -18.49 -0.31 -9.53
N SER A 32 -18.14 -0.47 -10.82
CA SER A 32 -17.07 -1.38 -11.23
C SER A 32 -15.71 -1.02 -10.65
N ILE A 33 -15.39 0.29 -10.52
CA ILE A 33 -14.15 0.75 -9.88
C ILE A 33 -14.14 0.40 -8.39
N VAL A 34 -15.28 0.61 -7.70
CA VAL A 34 -15.41 0.25 -6.28
C VAL A 34 -15.23 -1.25 -6.08
N LEU A 35 -15.88 -2.08 -6.90
CA LEU A 35 -15.74 -3.53 -6.87
C LEU A 35 -14.32 -3.99 -7.23
N LEU A 36 -13.66 -3.33 -8.19
CA LEU A 36 -12.26 -3.59 -8.52
C LEU A 36 -11.36 -3.36 -7.29
N SER A 37 -11.51 -2.22 -6.61
CA SER A 37 -10.76 -1.91 -5.39
C SER A 37 -10.99 -2.96 -4.29
N PHE A 38 -12.24 -3.38 -4.10
CA PHE A 38 -12.59 -4.42 -3.14
C PHE A 38 -11.98 -5.78 -3.50
N ALA A 39 -12.06 -6.18 -4.77
CA ALA A 39 -11.52 -7.45 -5.26
C ALA A 39 -9.99 -7.51 -5.15
N VAL A 40 -9.28 -6.44 -5.51
CA VAL A 40 -7.82 -6.35 -5.33
C VAL A 40 -7.46 -6.39 -3.85
N SER A 41 -8.21 -5.68 -2.99
CA SER A 41 -8.00 -5.73 -1.55
C SER A 41 -8.17 -7.14 -0.99
N LEU A 42 -9.19 -7.89 -1.45
CA LEU A 42 -9.43 -9.27 -1.06
C LEU A 42 -8.31 -10.21 -1.53
N LEU A 43 -7.78 -9.99 -2.74
CA LEU A 43 -6.64 -10.75 -3.28
C LEU A 43 -5.37 -10.53 -2.46
N LEU A 44 -5.11 -9.30 -2.03
CA LEU A 44 -3.91 -8.94 -1.25
C LEU A 44 -4.05 -9.21 0.25
N LEU A 45 -5.28 -9.39 0.75
CA LEU A 45 -5.59 -9.69 2.15
C LEU A 45 -4.73 -10.79 2.78
N PRO A 46 -4.54 -12.00 2.18
CA PRO A 46 -3.70 -13.03 2.78
C PRO A 46 -2.24 -12.57 2.96
N ILE A 47 -1.71 -11.80 2.01
CA ILE A 47 -0.35 -11.25 2.09
C ILE A 47 -0.27 -10.22 3.22
N PHE A 48 -1.25 -9.33 3.33
CA PHE A 48 -1.30 -8.34 4.39
C PHE A 48 -1.39 -8.96 5.78
N ILE A 49 -2.15 -10.06 5.95
CA ILE A 49 -2.21 -10.79 7.22
C ILE A 49 -0.83 -11.34 7.60
N LEU A 50 -0.07 -11.88 6.65
CA LEU A 50 1.28 -12.40 6.89
C LEU A 50 2.26 -11.30 7.30
N ILE A 51 2.21 -10.14 6.62
CA ILE A 51 3.04 -8.97 6.94
C ILE A 51 2.70 -8.46 8.34
N GLU A 52 1.41 -8.28 8.65
CA GLU A 52 0.93 -7.78 9.94
C GLU A 52 1.28 -8.73 11.09
N LYS A 53 1.14 -10.05 10.89
CA LYS A 53 1.57 -11.06 11.88
C LYS A 53 3.06 -10.93 12.19
N THR A 54 3.89 -10.73 11.16
CA THR A 54 5.34 -10.56 11.32
C THR A 54 5.67 -9.26 12.03
N LYS A 55 4.99 -8.16 11.69
CA LYS A 55 5.12 -6.86 12.35
C LYS A 55 4.80 -6.95 13.84
N ARG A 56 3.63 -7.51 14.19
CA ARG A 56 3.21 -7.68 15.60
C ARG A 56 4.23 -8.47 16.43
N ARG A 57 4.80 -9.54 15.86
CA ARG A 57 5.85 -10.32 16.53
C ARG A 57 7.08 -9.47 16.83
N ASN A 58 7.51 -8.63 15.88
CA ASN A 58 8.68 -7.78 16.05
C ASN A 58 8.41 -6.62 17.03
N ASP A 59 7.20 -6.07 17.01
CA ASP A 59 6.79 -5.03 17.95
C ASP A 59 6.78 -5.56 19.39
N ALA A 60 6.32 -6.79 19.60
CA ALA A 60 6.37 -7.44 20.92
C ALA A 60 7.81 -7.62 21.41
N ILE A 61 8.74 -8.03 20.54
CA ILE A 61 10.18 -8.13 20.88
C ILE A 61 10.74 -6.75 21.24
N ARG A 62 10.41 -5.73 20.44
CA ARG A 62 10.86 -4.35 20.66
C ARG A 62 10.35 -3.78 21.97
N GLN A 63 9.10 -4.04 22.33
CA GLN A 63 8.51 -3.63 23.60
C GLN A 63 9.22 -4.27 24.80
N ARG A 64 9.54 -5.58 24.72
CA ARG A 64 10.30 -6.28 25.77
C ARG A 64 11.70 -5.73 25.96
N MET A 65 12.36 -5.31 24.89
CA MET A 65 13.71 -4.75 24.92
C MET A 65 13.76 -3.28 25.35
N LYS A 66 12.66 -2.55 25.19
CA LYS A 66 12.57 -1.10 25.46
C LYS A 66 13.14 -0.68 26.82
N PRO A 67 12.79 -1.30 27.97
CA PRO A 67 13.32 -0.87 29.27
C PRO A 67 14.85 -0.97 29.34
N LEU A 68 15.41 -2.11 28.94
CA LEU A 68 16.86 -2.34 28.94
C LEU A 68 17.57 -1.44 27.92
N ALA A 69 16.96 -1.22 26.76
CA ALA A 69 17.48 -0.28 25.77
C ALA A 69 17.51 1.16 26.31
N ASP A 70 16.51 1.57 27.09
CA ASP A 70 16.45 2.90 27.68
C ASP A 70 17.43 3.06 28.86
N GLU A 71 17.65 2.02 29.65
CA GLU A 71 18.71 1.96 30.66
C GLU A 71 20.11 2.11 30.03
N ILE A 72 20.41 1.36 28.97
CA ILE A 72 21.69 1.47 28.24
C ILE A 72 21.91 2.90 27.72
N LYS A 73 20.85 3.57 27.23
CA LYS A 73 20.94 4.96 26.75
C LYS A 73 21.20 5.97 27.86
N ARG A 74 20.76 5.68 29.09
CA ARG A 74 20.98 6.54 30.27
C ARG A 74 22.39 6.36 30.84
N CYS A 75 22.85 5.11 30.96
CA CYS A 75 24.11 4.78 31.60
C CYS A 75 25.34 4.96 30.68
N TYR A 76 25.19 4.75 29.36
CA TYR A 76 26.32 4.75 28.42
C TYR A 76 26.18 5.82 27.33
N LYS A 77 27.32 6.32 26.84
CA LYS A 77 27.41 7.33 25.76
C LYS A 77 28.42 6.92 24.70
N GLY A 78 28.38 7.58 23.54
CA GLY A 78 29.34 7.36 22.45
C GLY A 78 29.34 5.93 21.91
N GLN A 79 30.53 5.37 21.70
CA GLN A 79 30.72 4.06 21.08
C GLN A 79 30.23 2.91 21.98
N GLU A 80 30.40 3.01 23.31
CA GLU A 80 29.97 1.96 24.24
C GLU A 80 28.46 1.71 24.13
N ARG A 81 27.67 2.78 24.13
CA ARG A 81 26.21 2.69 23.93
C ARG A 81 25.85 1.96 22.63
N TYR A 82 26.58 2.24 21.54
CA TYR A 82 26.35 1.58 20.27
C TYR A 82 26.59 0.07 20.37
N TYR A 83 27.70 -0.36 20.97
CA TYR A 83 28.02 -1.78 21.13
C TYR A 83 27.02 -2.49 22.04
N TYR A 84 26.63 -1.90 23.17
CA TYR A 84 25.62 -2.49 24.06
C TYR A 84 24.26 -2.64 23.38
N LEU A 85 23.79 -1.62 22.65
CA LEU A 85 22.54 -1.71 21.89
C LEU A 85 22.62 -2.74 20.76
N LYS A 86 23.77 -2.85 20.08
CA LYS A 86 23.99 -3.86 19.05
C LYS A 86 23.97 -5.28 19.63
N THR A 87 24.60 -5.49 20.78
CA THR A 87 24.60 -6.78 21.49
C THR A 87 23.19 -7.13 21.97
N LEU A 88 22.46 -6.17 22.54
CA LEU A 88 21.06 -6.34 22.94
C LEU A 88 20.19 -6.78 21.76
N ASN A 89 20.31 -6.09 20.62
CA ASN A 89 19.61 -6.45 19.38
C ASN A 89 19.96 -7.88 18.94
N ARG A 90 21.25 -8.27 18.99
CA ARG A 90 21.70 -9.62 18.61
C ARG A 90 21.16 -10.70 19.55
N GLN A 91 21.15 -10.46 20.86
CA GLN A 91 20.62 -11.39 21.87
C GLN A 91 19.13 -11.68 21.66
N HIS A 92 18.36 -10.66 21.28
CA HIS A 92 16.92 -10.80 21.00
C HIS A 92 16.61 -11.15 19.53
N GLY A 93 17.63 -11.41 18.71
CA GLY A 93 17.46 -11.70 17.28
C GLY A 93 16.75 -10.58 16.51
N TYR A 94 16.82 -9.34 17.01
CA TYR A 94 16.23 -8.17 16.39
C TYR A 94 17.25 -7.54 15.43
N SER A 95 16.81 -7.23 14.20
CA SER A 95 17.63 -6.50 13.23
C SER A 95 16.94 -5.18 12.87
N PRO A 96 17.71 -4.11 12.61
CA PRO A 96 17.13 -2.83 12.15
C PRO A 96 16.25 -2.97 10.91
N LEU A 97 16.57 -3.93 10.02
CA LEU A 97 15.79 -4.22 8.82
C LEU A 97 14.36 -4.70 9.13
N LYS A 98 14.12 -5.35 10.28
CA LYS A 98 12.76 -5.72 10.70
C LYS A 98 11.87 -4.51 10.98
N ALA A 99 12.46 -3.34 11.25
CA ALA A 99 11.72 -2.10 11.38
C ALA A 99 11.15 -1.60 10.03
N LEU A 100 11.69 -2.09 8.90
CA LEU A 100 11.24 -1.73 7.55
C LEU A 100 10.11 -2.65 7.03
N ILE A 101 9.69 -3.66 7.80
CA ILE A 101 8.58 -4.55 7.42
C ILE A 101 7.29 -3.80 7.06
N PRO A 102 6.89 -2.70 7.73
CA PRO A 102 5.72 -1.93 7.33
C PRO A 102 5.80 -1.38 5.89
N ILE A 103 7.00 -1.10 5.38
CA ILE A 103 7.20 -0.61 4.01
C ILE A 103 6.88 -1.70 2.98
N LEU A 104 7.01 -2.98 3.34
CA LEU A 104 6.66 -4.09 2.45
C LEU A 104 5.18 -4.06 2.06
N SER A 105 4.29 -3.64 2.96
CA SER A 105 2.86 -3.50 2.63
C SER A 105 2.64 -2.51 1.49
N LEU A 106 3.34 -1.38 1.53
CA LEU A 106 3.28 -0.35 0.49
C LEU A 106 3.90 -0.82 -0.84
N LEU A 107 5.02 -1.54 -0.78
CA LEU A 107 5.66 -2.11 -1.97
C LEU A 107 4.77 -3.14 -2.68
N VAL A 108 3.95 -3.88 -1.93
CA VAL A 108 2.98 -4.84 -2.50
C VAL A 108 1.80 -4.11 -3.16
N GLN A 109 1.38 -2.97 -2.62
CA GLN A 109 0.20 -2.24 -3.12
C GLN A 109 0.50 -1.36 -4.34
N ILE A 110 1.67 -0.73 -4.41
CA ILE A 110 2.06 0.19 -5.50
C ILE A 110 1.88 -0.42 -6.90
N PRO A 111 2.33 -1.66 -7.19
CA PRO A 111 2.19 -2.24 -8.53
C PRO A 111 0.74 -2.35 -9.01
N PHE A 112 -0.17 -2.69 -8.10
CA PHE A 112 -1.61 -2.77 -8.41
C PHE A 112 -2.21 -1.38 -8.62
N PHE A 113 -1.76 -0.39 -7.85
CA PHE A 113 -2.19 0.99 -8.04
C PHE A 113 -1.74 1.56 -9.38
N ILE A 114 -0.46 1.39 -9.73
CA ILE A 114 0.09 1.81 -11.03
C ILE A 114 -0.65 1.10 -12.18
N ALA A 115 -0.90 -0.20 -12.04
CA ALA A 115 -1.63 -0.97 -13.03
C ALA A 115 -3.07 -0.49 -13.22
N ALA A 116 -3.77 -0.17 -12.13
CA ALA A 116 -5.11 0.39 -12.19
C ALA A 116 -5.13 1.79 -12.81
N TYR A 117 -4.19 2.66 -12.43
CA TYR A 117 -4.04 3.99 -13.02
C TYR A 117 -3.82 3.89 -14.53
N GLN A 118 -2.83 3.11 -14.97
CA GLN A 118 -2.50 2.94 -16.39
C GLN A 118 -3.66 2.34 -17.19
N PHE A 119 -4.42 1.43 -16.59
CA PHE A 119 -5.59 0.84 -17.22
C PHE A 119 -6.72 1.85 -17.37
N LEU A 120 -7.07 2.57 -16.31
CA LEU A 120 -8.20 3.51 -16.29
C LEU A 120 -7.92 4.75 -17.14
N GLU A 121 -6.69 5.30 -17.10
CA GLU A 121 -6.27 6.45 -17.93
C GLU A 121 -6.35 6.14 -19.43
N GLY A 122 -6.03 4.91 -19.82
CA GLY A 122 -6.08 4.47 -21.23
C GLY A 122 -7.45 3.96 -21.69
N TYR A 123 -8.51 4.07 -20.87
CA TYR A 123 -9.80 3.44 -21.16
C TYR A 123 -10.84 4.47 -21.63
N PRO A 124 -11.09 4.57 -22.95
CA PRO A 124 -11.88 5.67 -23.54
C PRO A 124 -13.36 5.65 -23.13
N LEU A 125 -13.86 4.53 -22.61
CA LEU A 125 -15.27 4.38 -22.19
C LEU A 125 -15.54 4.99 -20.80
N LEU A 126 -14.51 5.45 -20.09
CA LEU A 126 -14.65 6.17 -18.83
C LEU A 126 -14.77 7.70 -19.01
N GLU A 127 -14.45 8.20 -20.20
CA GLU A 127 -14.56 9.62 -20.52
C GLU A 127 -16.02 10.08 -20.41
N GLY A 128 -16.27 11.11 -19.59
CA GLY A 128 -17.60 11.68 -19.39
C GLY A 128 -18.55 10.83 -18.54
N VAL A 129 -18.09 9.74 -17.91
CA VAL A 129 -18.92 8.99 -16.96
C VAL A 129 -18.95 9.71 -15.62
N SER A 130 -20.14 10.10 -15.18
CA SER A 130 -20.37 10.66 -13.86
C SER A 130 -20.66 9.57 -12.83
N PHE A 131 -20.18 9.76 -11.61
CA PHE A 131 -20.44 8.86 -10.50
C PHE A 131 -20.52 9.61 -9.17
N LEU A 132 -21.65 9.44 -8.47
CA LEU A 132 -21.98 10.17 -7.24
C LEU A 132 -21.83 11.69 -7.41
N PHE A 133 -20.81 12.28 -6.79
CA PHE A 133 -20.53 13.71 -6.85
C PHE A 133 -19.52 14.07 -7.95
N ILE A 134 -18.84 13.08 -8.54
CA ILE A 134 -17.80 13.26 -9.55
C ILE A 134 -18.46 13.37 -10.93
N LYS A 135 -18.16 14.47 -11.64
CA LYS A 135 -18.73 14.74 -12.97
C LYS A 135 -18.09 13.91 -14.08
N ASP A 136 -16.81 13.61 -13.93
CA ASP A 136 -16.04 12.82 -14.90
C ASP A 136 -15.01 11.97 -14.17
N LEU A 137 -15.12 10.65 -14.31
CA LEU A 137 -14.20 9.68 -13.71
C LEU A 137 -12.83 9.65 -14.39
N SER A 138 -12.69 10.18 -15.61
CA SER A 138 -11.42 10.25 -16.34
C SER A 138 -10.59 11.49 -16.00
N ALA A 139 -11.22 12.52 -15.43
CA ALA A 139 -10.59 13.80 -15.13
C ALA A 139 -10.29 13.98 -13.62
N PRO A 140 -9.39 14.91 -13.25
CA PRO A 140 -9.20 15.30 -11.86
C PRO A 140 -10.50 15.79 -11.21
N ASP A 141 -10.69 15.40 -9.95
CA ASP A 141 -11.89 15.71 -9.17
C ASP A 141 -12.00 17.21 -8.84
N ALA A 142 -12.87 17.96 -9.54
CA ALA A 142 -13.07 19.40 -9.36
C ALA A 142 -14.30 19.75 -8.49
N LEU A 143 -14.54 18.99 -7.43
CA LEU A 143 -15.74 19.11 -6.59
C LEU A 143 -15.91 20.47 -5.88
N LEU A 144 -14.83 21.12 -5.47
CA LEU A 144 -14.84 22.46 -4.87
C LEU A 144 -14.00 23.45 -5.71
N GLY A 145 -14.29 23.52 -7.01
CA GLY A 145 -13.58 24.42 -7.92
C GLY A 145 -12.13 23.95 -8.14
N PRO A 146 -11.09 24.71 -7.77
CA PRO A 146 -9.69 24.32 -7.97
C PRO A 146 -9.17 23.31 -6.93
N VAL A 147 -9.96 22.95 -5.91
CA VAL A 147 -9.54 22.06 -4.82
C VAL A 147 -10.12 20.66 -5.02
N ASN A 148 -9.21 19.68 -5.19
CA ASN A 148 -9.57 18.27 -5.30
C ASN A 148 -9.75 17.67 -3.90
N ILE A 149 -10.95 17.15 -3.62
CA ILE A 149 -11.31 16.65 -2.28
C ILE A 149 -10.79 15.22 -2.09
N LEU A 150 -10.91 14.38 -3.12
CA LEU A 150 -10.54 12.97 -3.08
C LEU A 150 -9.12 12.70 -2.51
N PRO A 151 -8.07 13.44 -2.89
CA PRO A 151 -6.73 13.25 -2.33
C PRO A 151 -6.58 13.62 -0.85
N ILE A 152 -7.46 14.46 -0.30
CA ILE A 152 -7.42 14.88 1.11
C ILE A 152 -8.12 13.85 2.00
N VAL A 153 -9.09 13.12 1.45
CA VAL A 153 -9.86 12.09 2.15
C VAL A 153 -9.12 10.75 2.24
N MET A 154 -8.22 10.48 1.29
CA MET A 154 -7.35 9.28 1.26
C MET A 154 -6.25 9.33 2.32
#